data_AF-A0A2M7RER1-F1
#
_entry.id   AF-A0A2M7RER1-F1
#
_cell.length_a   1.000
_cell.length_b   1.000
_cell.length_c   1.000
_cell.angle_alpha   90.00
_cell.angle_beta   90.00
_cell.angle_gamma   90.00
#
_symmetry.space_group_name_H-M   'P 1'
#
loop_
_entity.id
_entity.type
_entity.pdbx_description
1 polymer ?
#
loop_
_entity_poly.entity_id
_entity_poly.type
_entity_poly.pdbx_seq_one_letter_code
_entity_poly.pdbx_strand_id
1 'polypeptide(L)' 'LDHDATYAFVRNSFRDGSVATTGTAITKVLPPVSRFSPTGERTQKRESVLSKLTSFFERFFDISGGKL' A
#
# COMPACT_ATOMS: atom_id res chain seq x y z
N LEU A 1 10.07 1.73 -5.48
CA LEU A 1 8.61 1.56 -5.62
C LEU A 1 8.26 2.09 -6.99
N ASP A 2 7.29 1.49 -7.66
CA ASP A 2 6.73 2.09 -8.88
C ASP A 2 5.91 3.32 -8.48
N HIS A 3 6.27 4.49 -9.00
CA HIS A 3 5.69 5.76 -8.59
C HIS A 3 4.19 5.83 -8.95
N ASP A 4 3.85 5.51 -10.20
CA ASP A 4 2.49 5.67 -10.72
C ASP A 4 1.55 4.65 -10.10
N ALA A 5 2.02 3.41 -9.92
CA ALA A 5 1.27 2.39 -9.20
C ALA A 5 1.03 2.78 -7.74
N THR A 6 2.01 3.40 -7.08
CA THR A 6 1.88 3.88 -5.69
C THR A 6 0.82 4.99 -5.60
N TYR A 7 0.89 5.99 -6.47
CA TYR A 7 -0.09 7.08 -6.50
C TYR A 7 -1.50 6.59 -6.79
N ALA A 8 -1.66 5.67 -7.75
CA ALA A 8 -2.94 5.05 -8.05
C ALA A 8 -3.49 4.27 -6.85
N PHE A 9 -2.65 3.50 -6.15
CA PHE A 9 -3.05 2.74 -4.97
C PHE A 9 -3.53 3.66 -3.84
N VAL A 10 -2.77 4.71 -3.54
CA VAL A 10 -3.14 5.70 -2.52
C VAL A 10 -4.44 6.40 -2.90
N ARG A 11 -4.55 6.91 -4.14
CA ARG A 11 -5.77 7.56 -4.64
C ARG A 11 -7.01 6.68 -4.50
N ASN A 12 -6.89 5.40 -4.86
CA ASN A 12 -7.99 4.45 -4.70
C ASN A 12 -8.34 4.24 -3.23
N SER A 13 -7.35 4.17 -2.34
CA SER A 13 -7.57 4.03 -0.90
C SER A 13 -8.35 5.23 -0.31
N PHE A 14 -8.00 6.45 -0.71
CA PHE A 14 -8.74 7.67 -0.33
C PHE A 14 -10.17 7.70 -0.88
N ARG A 15 -10.35 7.26 -2.13
CA ARG A 15 -11.68 7.16 -2.75
C ARG A 15 -12.56 6.11 -2.06
N ASP A 16 -11.98 4.96 -1.73
CA ASP A 16 -12.69 3.80 -1.20
C ASP A 16 -12.80 3.85 0.34
N GLY A 17 -12.17 4.84 0.99
CA GLY A 17 -12.20 5.05 2.43
C GLY A 17 -11.42 4.01 3.24
N SER A 18 -10.62 3.17 2.60
CA SER A 18 -9.83 2.13 3.28
C SER A 18 -8.60 1.74 2.47
N VAL A 19 -7.55 1.29 3.15
CA VAL A 19 -6.37 0.74 2.50
C VAL A 19 -6.59 -0.74 2.19
N ALA A 20 -6.47 -1.12 0.92
CA ALA A 20 -6.58 -2.51 0.49
C ALA A 20 -5.39 -3.34 1.00
N THR A 21 -5.57 -4.02 2.13
CA THR A 21 -4.59 -4.94 2.73
C THR A 21 -4.59 -6.32 2.08
N THR A 22 -5.70 -6.67 1.42
CA THR A 22 -5.90 -7.94 0.73
C THR A 22 -5.86 -7.75 -0.79
N GLY A 23 -5.78 -8.88 -1.52
CA GLY A 23 -5.73 -8.89 -2.97
C GLY A 23 -4.37 -8.52 -3.57
N THR A 24 -4.36 -8.20 -4.87
CA THR A 24 -3.14 -8.02 -5.67
C THR A 24 -2.77 -6.57 -5.93
N ALA A 25 -3.58 -5.60 -5.48
CA ALA A 25 -3.35 -4.18 -5.75
C ALA A 25 -1.96 -3.72 -5.26
N ILE A 26 -1.58 -4.11 -4.04
CA ILE A 26 -0.26 -3.76 -3.48
C ILE A 26 0.90 -4.44 -4.19
N THR A 27 0.67 -5.54 -4.93
CA THR A 27 1.75 -6.24 -5.63
C THR A 27 2.33 -5.43 -6.78
N LYS A 28 1.56 -4.50 -7.36
CA LYS A 28 2.03 -3.56 -8.39
C LYS A 28 2.89 -2.43 -7.82
N VAL A 29 2.69 -2.10 -6.54
CA VAL A 29 3.43 -1.05 -5.83
C VAL A 29 4.82 -1.53 -5.42
N LEU A 30 4.91 -2.80 -5.03
CA LEU A 30 6.16 -3.39 -4.56
C LEU A 30 7.21 -3.46 -5.68
N PRO A 31 8.50 -3.20 -5.36
CA PRO A 31 9.56 -3.46 -6.32
C PRO A 31 9.58 -4.95 -6.71
N PRO A 32 10.08 -5.30 -7.89
CA PRO A 32 10.23 -6.70 -8.28
C PRO A 32 11.17 -7.39 -7.29
N VAL A 33 10.60 -8.27 -6.46
CA VAL A 33 11.32 -9.12 -5.51
C VAL A 33 10.96 -10.57 -5.81
N SER A 34 11.96 -11.45 -5.68
CA SER A 34 11.76 -12.88 -5.90
C SER A 34 10.62 -13.41 -5.03
N ARG A 35 9.70 -14.13 -5.66
CA ARG A 35 8.58 -14.82 -4.98
C ARG A 35 9.06 -16.02 -4.18
N PHE A 36 10.25 -16.55 -4.51
CA PHE A 36 10.83 -17.76 -3.95
C PHE A 36 12.09 -17.48 -3.13
N SER A 37 12.23 -16.25 -2.60
CA SER A 37 13.31 -15.97 -1.65
C SER A 37 13.12 -16.84 -0.40
N PRO A 38 14.09 -17.69 -0.03
CA PRO A 38 13.96 -18.61 1.11
C PRO A 38 13.82 -17.86 2.45
N THR A 39 14.25 -16.61 2.50
CA THR A 39 14.23 -15.74 3.69
C THR A 39 12.94 -14.93 3.84
N GLY A 40 11.98 -15.05 2.92
CA GLY A 40 10.69 -14.36 3.05
C GLY A 40 10.76 -12.83 2.89
N GLU A 41 11.85 -12.30 2.31
CA GLU A 41 12.10 -10.87 2.11
C GLU A 41 10.92 -10.14 1.46
N ARG A 42 10.23 -10.80 0.53
CA ARG A 42 9.05 -10.25 -0.14
C ARG A 42 7.89 -9.99 0.84
N THR A 43 7.69 -10.86 1.81
CA THR A 43 6.64 -10.72 2.82
C THR A 43 6.97 -9.56 3.76
N GLN A 44 8.18 -9.50 4.30
CA GLN A 44 8.62 -8.36 5.13
C GLN A 44 8.52 -7.04 4.38
N LYS A 45 8.93 -7.00 3.10
CA LYS A 45 8.87 -5.78 2.31
C LYS A 45 7.44 -5.35 2.02
N ARG A 46 6.54 -6.31 1.77
CA ARG A 46 5.10 -6.05 1.65
C ARG A 46 4.56 -5.42 2.92
N GLU A 47 4.82 -6.02 4.07
CA GLU A 47 4.33 -5.53 5.37
C GLU A 47 4.87 -4.14 5.69
N SER A 48 6.17 -3.90 5.45
CA SER A 48 6.78 -2.58 5.68
C SER A 48 6.17 -1.49 4.78
N VAL A 49 5.95 -1.79 3.50
CA VAL A 49 5.32 -0.83 2.57
C VAL A 49 3.85 -0.61 2.93
N LEU A 50 3.12 -1.68 3.23
CA LEU A 50 1.72 -1.59 3.63
C LEU A 50 1.57 -0.73 4.88
N SER A 51 2.36 -1.00 5.93
CA SER A 51 2.36 -0.21 7.17
C SER A 51 2.59 1.28 6.89
N LYS A 52 3.56 1.63 6.05
CA LYS A 52 3.83 3.04 5.69
C LYS A 52 2.67 3.70 4.96
N LEU A 53 2.04 2.99 4.02
CA LEU A 53 0.90 3.51 3.26
C LEU A 53 -0.35 3.63 4.13
N THR A 54 -0.57 2.68 5.05
CA THR A 54 -1.64 2.75 6.04
C THR A 54 -1.46 3.95 6.98
N SER A 55 -0.27 4.14 7.55
CA SER A 55 -0.01 5.31 8.40
C SER A 55 -0.13 6.63 7.65
N PHE A 56 0.23 6.66 6.37
CA PHE A 56 -0.01 7.83 5.52
C PHE A 56 -1.51 8.08 5.34
N PHE A 57 -2.27 7.05 5.00
CA PHE A 57 -3.72 7.14 4.84
C PHE A 57 -4.40 7.64 6.11
N GLU A 58 -4.16 6.99 7.25
CA GLU A 58 -4.72 7.37 8.55
C GLU A 58 -4.41 8.82 8.92
N ARG A 59 -3.17 9.28 8.67
CA ARG A 59 -2.77 10.65 8.98
C ARG A 59 -3.50 11.71 8.17
N PHE A 60 -3.87 11.41 6.93
CA PHE A 60 -4.36 12.40 5.97
C PHE A 60 -5.82 12.20 5.58
N PHE A 61 -6.46 11.11 5.99
CA PHE A 61 -7.84 10.80 5.63
C PHE A 61 -8.82 11.86 6.17
N ASP A 62 -8.67 12.26 7.43
CA ASP A 62 -9.54 13.24 8.09
C ASP A 62 -9.58 14.60 7.38
N ILE A 63 -8.44 15.05 6.83
CA ILE A 63 -8.35 16.33 6.11
C ILE A 63 -8.70 16.21 4.63
N SER A 64 -8.85 14.99 4.12
CA SER A 64 -9.23 14.73 2.72
C SER A 64 -10.73 14.85 2.46
N GLY A 65 -11.52 15.18 3.50
CA GLY A 65 -12.99 15.23 3.44
C GLY A 65 -13.66 13.89 3.77
N GLY A 66 -12.89 12.86 4.12
CA GLY A 66 -13.39 11.64 4.73
C GLY A 66 -13.78 11.91 6.18
N LYS A 67 -15.07 11.80 6.51
CA LYS A 67 -15.48 11.62 7.91
C LYS A 67 -15.29 10.14 8.25
N LEU A 68 -14.49 9.85 9.26
CA LEU A 68 -14.45 8.54 9.93
C LEU A 68 -15.84 8.15 10.46
#